data_AF-A0A0A0LJX2-F1
#
_entry.id   AF-A0A0A0LJX2-F1
#
_cell.length_a   1.000
_cell.length_b   1.000
_cell.length_c   1.000
_cell.angle_alpha   90.00
_cell.angle_beta   90.00
_cell.angle_gamma   90.00
#
_symmetry.space_group_name_H-M   'P 1'
#
loop_
_entity.id
_entity.type
_entity.pdbx_description
1 polymer ?
#
loop_
_entity_poly.entity_id
_entity_poly.type
_entity_poly.pdbx_seq_one_letter_code
_entity_poly.pdbx_strand_id
1 'polypeptide(L)'
;MVRIALECEKRADKSDKTKLMDEPLWTMFCNGKKTGYGVKREASDEDLKVMELLRPVSMGAGVLPGNSDMEGPDGELAYMRAHFERVVGSRDSETFYMLSPEENNGPELSIFFVRI
;
A
#
# COMPACT_ATOMS: atom_id res chain seq x y z
N MET A 1 1.05 15.91 1.37
CA MET A 1 1.72 14.68 1.83
C MET A 1 0.77 13.88 2.71
N VAL A 2 0.37 12.70 2.24
CA VAL A 2 -0.41 11.72 3.00
C VAL A 2 0.56 10.73 3.67
N ARG A 3 0.31 10.41 4.93
CA ARG A 3 1.11 9.45 5.71
C ARG A 3 0.21 8.35 6.22
N ILE A 4 0.49 7.12 5.82
CA ILE A 4 -0.20 5.92 6.28
C ILE A 4 0.75 5.18 7.22
N ALA A 5 0.40 5.02 8.48
CA ALA A 5 1.12 4.15 9.40
C ALA A 5 0.29 2.89 9.67
N LEU A 6 0.94 1.75 9.55
CA LEU A 6 0.44 0.42 9.88
C LEU A 6 1.22 -0.05 11.09
N GLU A 7 0.56 -0.04 12.24
CA GLU A 7 1.18 -0.30 13.54
C GLU A 7 0.66 -1.61 14.14
N CYS A 8 1.54 -2.39 14.76
CA CYS A 8 1.14 -3.56 15.54
C CYS A 8 2.01 -3.72 16.80
N GLU A 9 1.47 -4.34 17.84
CA GLU A 9 2.21 -4.59 19.08
C GLU A 9 3.31 -5.63 18.89
N LYS A 10 4.50 -5.37 19.43
CA LYS A 10 5.61 -6.31 19.47
C LYS A 10 5.31 -7.44 20.45
N ARG A 11 5.03 -8.62 19.91
CA ARG A 11 4.82 -9.83 20.73
C ARG A 11 6.16 -10.45 21.13
N ALA A 12 6.50 -10.46 22.42
CA ALA A 12 7.78 -10.97 22.94
C ALA A 12 8.13 -12.38 22.44
N ASP A 13 7.14 -13.27 22.30
CA ASP A 13 7.39 -14.69 22.01
C ASP A 13 7.37 -15.04 20.51
N LYS A 14 6.79 -14.15 19.67
CA LYS A 14 6.54 -14.41 18.23
C LYS A 14 7.28 -13.44 17.31
N SER A 15 7.60 -12.23 17.77
CA SER A 15 8.21 -11.17 16.94
C SER A 15 9.59 -11.55 16.38
N ASP A 16 10.34 -12.41 17.08
CA ASP A 16 11.65 -12.87 16.62
C ASP A 16 11.59 -13.85 15.45
N LYS A 17 10.42 -14.45 15.16
CA LYS A 17 10.24 -15.42 14.07
C LYS A 17 9.38 -14.88 12.93
N THR A 18 8.41 -14.02 13.23
CA THR A 18 7.54 -13.42 12.22
C THR A 18 8.29 -12.32 11.48
N LYS A 19 8.23 -12.28 10.14
CA LYS A 19 8.74 -11.13 9.38
C LYS A 19 7.75 -9.97 9.52
N LEU A 20 8.24 -8.72 9.46
CA LEU A 20 7.39 -7.54 9.60
C LEU A 20 6.17 -7.59 8.68
N MET A 21 6.38 -7.82 7.38
CA MET A 21 5.31 -7.88 6.37
C MET A 21 4.36 -9.08 6.49
N ASP A 22 4.64 -10.03 7.40
CA ASP A 22 3.82 -11.20 7.67
C ASP A 22 2.99 -11.06 8.96
N GLU A 23 2.99 -9.88 9.58
CA GLU A 23 2.11 -9.62 10.72
C GLU A 23 0.63 -9.71 10.32
N PRO A 24 -0.20 -10.37 11.15
CA PRO A 24 -1.56 -10.76 10.75
C PRO A 24 -2.55 -9.60 10.82
N LEU A 25 -2.24 -8.54 11.58
CA LEU A 25 -3.16 -7.43 11.80
C LEU A 25 -2.38 -6.14 12.10
N TRP A 26 -2.78 -5.08 11.42
CA TRP A 26 -2.24 -3.74 11.56
C TRP A 26 -3.35 -2.79 12.00
N THR A 27 -3.05 -1.90 12.94
CA THR A 27 -3.86 -0.70 13.15
C THR A 27 -3.41 0.35 12.16
N MET A 28 -4.35 0.86 11.35
CA MET A 28 -4.05 1.84 10.32
C MET A 28 -4.31 3.26 10.84
N PHE A 29 -3.35 4.13 10.64
CA PHE A 29 -3.44 5.56 10.90
C PHE A 29 -3.19 6.34 9.61
N CYS A 30 -4.08 7.29 9.29
CA CYS A 30 -3.88 8.25 8.23
C CYS A 30 -3.61 9.63 8.83
N ASN A 31 -2.45 10.21 8.55
CA ASN A 31 -2.00 11.50 9.09
C ASN A 31 -2.15 11.59 10.62
N GLY A 32 -1.78 10.51 11.32
CA GLY A 32 -1.82 10.40 12.78
C GLY A 32 -3.20 10.10 13.39
N LYS A 33 -4.25 9.97 12.57
CA LYS A 33 -5.59 9.59 13.03
C LYS A 33 -5.85 8.12 12.74
N LYS A 34 -6.29 7.36 13.74
CA LYS A 34 -6.71 5.96 13.56
C LYS A 34 -7.89 5.91 12.59
N THR A 35 -7.73 5.20 11.49
CA THR A 35 -8.74 5.09 10.42
C THR A 35 -9.31 3.68 10.28
N GLY A 36 -8.65 2.66 10.84
CA GLY A 36 -9.15 1.29 10.78
C GLY A 36 -8.09 0.24 11.04
N TYR A 37 -8.24 -0.91 10.39
CA TYR A 37 -7.32 -2.03 10.47
C TYR A 37 -6.93 -2.52 9.07
N GLY A 38 -5.74 -3.10 8.95
CA GLY A 38 -5.24 -3.71 7.72
C GLY A 38 -4.82 -5.16 7.97
N VAL A 39 -5.08 -6.03 7.00
CA VAL A 39 -4.64 -7.42 7.00
C VAL A 39 -3.99 -7.73 5.66
N LYS A 40 -2.97 -8.60 5.67
CA LYS A 40 -2.41 -9.13 4.43
C LYS A 40 -3.43 -10.06 3.78
N ARG A 41 -3.61 -9.92 2.47
CA ARG A 41 -4.42 -10.82 1.64
C ARG A 41 -3.65 -11.21 0.39
N GLU A 42 -3.97 -12.39 -0.14
CA GLU A 42 -3.53 -12.77 -1.48
C GLU A 42 -4.28 -11.95 -2.53
N ALA A 43 -3.64 -11.79 -3.70
CA ALA A 43 -4.27 -11.14 -4.86
C ALA A 43 -5.41 -12.02 -5.39
N SER A 44 -6.55 -11.40 -5.71
CA SER A 44 -7.66 -12.04 -6.42
C SER A 44 -7.39 -12.09 -7.92
N ASP A 45 -8.20 -12.84 -8.66
CA ASP A 45 -8.14 -12.86 -10.13
C ASP A 45 -8.36 -11.46 -10.74
N GLU A 46 -9.19 -10.64 -10.09
CA GLU A 46 -9.42 -9.25 -10.49
C GLU A 46 -8.18 -8.39 -10.27
N ASP A 47 -7.52 -8.49 -9.12
CA ASP A 47 -6.27 -7.79 -8.86
C ASP A 47 -5.21 -8.16 -9.90
N LEU A 48 -5.06 -9.45 -10.20
CA LEU A 48 -4.11 -9.94 -11.20
C LEU A 48 -4.43 -9.41 -12.60
N LYS A 49 -5.71 -9.32 -12.97
CA LYS A 49 -6.14 -8.74 -14.24
C LYS A 49 -5.82 -7.24 -14.32
N VAL A 50 -6.02 -6.49 -13.24
CA VAL A 50 -5.62 -5.08 -13.15
C VAL A 50 -4.11 -4.94 -13.31
N MET A 51 -3.33 -5.78 -12.63
CA MET A 51 -1.86 -5.77 -12.74
C MET A 51 -1.38 -6.09 -14.17
N GLU A 52 -2.07 -6.99 -14.87
CA GLU A 52 -1.80 -7.29 -16.28
C GLU A 52 -2.11 -6.12 -17.21
N LEU A 53 -3.28 -5.49 -17.05
CA LEU A 53 -3.68 -4.31 -17.81
C LEU A 53 -2.73 -3.14 -17.61
N LEU A 54 -2.19 -2.99 -16.40
CA LEU A 54 -1.26 -1.92 -16.06
C LEU A 54 0.19 -2.26 -16.42
N ARG A 55 0.51 -3.47 -16.87
CA ARG A 55 1.88 -3.88 -17.26
C ARG A 55 2.62 -2.85 -18.15
N PRO A 56 2.03 -2.24 -19.19
CA PRO A 56 2.71 -1.24 -20.03
C PRO A 56 2.83 0.15 -19.40
N VAL A 57 2.19 0.41 -18.25
CA VAL A 57 2.23 1.70 -17.55
C VAL A 57 3.42 1.71 -16.61
N SER A 58 4.33 2.68 -16.72
CA SER A 58 5.46 2.81 -15.79
C SER A 58 5.06 3.56 -14.52
N MET A 59 4.47 4.74 -14.68
CA MET A 59 3.96 5.61 -13.62
C MET A 59 2.76 6.41 -14.13
N GLY A 60 1.93 6.93 -13.22
CA GLY A 60 0.80 7.80 -13.53
C GLY A 60 -0.46 7.43 -12.76
N ALA A 61 -1.52 8.19 -12.99
CA ALA A 61 -2.86 7.87 -12.51
C ALA A 61 -3.83 7.84 -13.69
N GLY A 62 -4.89 7.04 -13.57
CA GLY A 62 -5.88 6.91 -14.62
C GLY A 62 -7.10 6.13 -14.16
N VAL A 63 -7.97 5.82 -15.12
CA VAL A 63 -9.17 5.02 -14.89
C VAL A 63 -9.15 3.85 -15.85
N LEU A 64 -9.37 2.65 -15.33
CA LEU A 64 -9.57 1.44 -16.12
C LEU A 64 -11.08 1.23 -16.32
N PRO A 65 -11.51 0.83 -17.52
CA PRO A 65 -12.90 0.46 -17.75
C PRO A 65 -13.26 -0.77 -16.90
N GLY A 66 -14.46 -0.74 -16.31
CA GLY A 66 -14.98 -1.85 -15.51
C GLY A 66 -15.16 -3.13 -16.31
N ASN A 67 -15.01 -4.27 -15.64
CA ASN A 67 -15.33 -5.57 -16.22
C ASN A 67 -16.77 -5.95 -15.92
N SER A 68 -17.75 -5.38 -16.63
CA SER A 68 -19.00 -6.11 -16.87
C SER A 68 -19.83 -5.49 -17.98
N ASP A 69 -20.42 -6.36 -18.80
CA ASP A 69 -21.61 -6.07 -19.61
C ASP A 69 -22.89 -5.99 -18.71
N MET A 70 -22.76 -5.82 -17.39
CA MET A 70 -23.85 -5.94 -16.42
C MET A 70 -23.91 -4.87 -15.32
N GLU A 71 -22.90 -4.01 -15.16
CA GLU A 71 -22.96 -2.91 -14.21
C GLU A 71 -22.82 -1.59 -14.95
N GLY A 72 -23.67 -0.64 -14.58
CA GLY A 72 -23.76 0.66 -15.24
C GLY A 72 -22.50 1.53 -15.04
N PRO A 73 -22.61 2.86 -15.16
CA PRO A 73 -21.46 3.78 -15.15
C PRO A 73 -20.57 3.79 -13.88
N ASP A 74 -20.85 2.94 -12.89
CA ASP A 74 -20.11 2.80 -11.63
C ASP A 74 -18.98 1.74 -11.67
N GLY A 75 -18.75 1.06 -12.79
CA GLY A 75 -17.71 0.02 -12.92
C GLY A 75 -16.27 0.52 -13.07
N GLU A 76 -16.05 1.83 -13.10
CA GLU A 76 -14.74 2.43 -13.38
C GLU A 76 -13.75 2.28 -12.21
N LEU A 77 -12.57 1.72 -12.48
CA LEU A 77 -11.51 1.56 -11.47
C LEU A 77 -10.44 2.64 -11.62
N ALA A 78 -10.42 3.60 -10.70
CA ALA A 78 -9.33 4.56 -10.61
C ALA A 78 -8.06 3.90 -10.05
N TYR A 79 -6.91 4.17 -10.67
CA TYR A 79 -5.62 3.64 -10.24
C TYR A 79 -4.54 4.72 -10.17
N MET A 80 -3.53 4.45 -9.36
CA MET A 80 -2.26 5.18 -9.34
C MET A 80 -1.13 4.17 -9.35
N ARG A 81 -0.14 4.38 -10.22
CA ARG A 81 1.09 3.60 -10.29
C ARG A 81 2.27 4.54 -10.10
N ALA A 82 3.15 4.22 -9.17
CA ALA A 82 4.31 5.02 -8.87
C ALA A 82 5.48 4.12 -8.44
N HIS A 83 6.69 4.64 -8.53
CA HIS A 83 7.85 4.02 -7.91
C HIS A 83 7.91 4.39 -6.43
N PHE A 84 8.43 3.47 -5.62
CA PHE A 84 8.63 3.69 -4.20
C PHE A 84 10.09 3.42 -3.84
N GLU A 85 10.69 4.33 -3.07
CA GLU A 85 11.90 4.03 -2.34
C GLU A 85 11.54 3.24 -1.08
N ARG A 86 12.16 2.06 -0.94
CA ARG A 86 11.99 1.17 0.21
C ARG A 86 13.15 1.38 1.17
N VAL A 87 12.84 1.78 2.40
CA VAL A 87 13.80 1.99 3.48
C VAL A 87 13.50 1.02 4.62
N VAL A 88 14.44 0.12 4.90
CA VAL A 88 14.36 -0.82 6.02
C VAL A 88 15.09 -0.19 7.20
N GLY A 89 14.36 0.22 8.24
CA GLY A 89 14.95 0.81 9.44
C GLY A 89 15.47 -0.25 10.41
N SER A 90 14.71 -1.33 10.61
CA SER A 90 15.07 -2.43 11.51
C SER A 90 14.24 -3.69 11.19
N ARG A 91 14.35 -4.75 12.01
CA ARG A 91 13.43 -5.90 11.93
C ARG A 91 11.97 -5.53 12.19
N ASP A 92 11.78 -4.40 12.87
CA ASP A 92 10.50 -3.92 13.39
C ASP A 92 9.99 -2.70 12.62
N SER A 93 10.72 -2.20 11.62
CA SER A 93 10.32 -1.01 10.86
C SER A 93 10.75 -1.03 9.39
N GLU A 94 9.79 -0.74 8.51
CA GLU A 94 9.99 -0.59 7.07
C GLU A 94 9.13 0.56 6.54
N THR A 95 9.65 1.33 5.58
CA THR A 95 8.95 2.50 5.03
C THR A 95 9.05 2.54 3.52
N PHE A 96 7.97 2.96 2.88
CA PHE A 96 7.88 3.18 1.45
C PHE A 96 7.58 4.66 1.18
N TYR A 97 8.49 5.34 0.51
CA TYR A 97 8.32 6.72 0.07
C TYR A 97 7.97 6.73 -1.41
N MET A 98 6.81 7.29 -1.76
CA MET A 98 6.46 7.43 -3.17
C MET A 98 7.41 8.44 -3.83
N LEU A 99 8.05 8.01 -4.92
CA LEU A 99 8.93 8.85 -5.70
C LEU A 99 8.09 9.71 -6.65
N SER A 100 8.24 11.02 -6.52
CA SER A 100 7.70 11.97 -7.48
C SER A 100 8.60 12.03 -8.71
N PRO A 101 8.06 12.12 -9.94
CA PRO A 101 8.86 12.43 -11.12
C PRO A 101 9.48 13.84 -11.05
N GLU A 102 8.91 14.73 -10.25
CA GLU A 102 9.42 16.08 -10.00
C GLU A 102 10.33 16.07 -8.75
N GLU A 103 11.65 16.19 -8.94
CA GLU A 103 12.68 16.05 -7.88
C GLU A 103 12.53 17.03 -6.69
N ASN A 104 11.74 18.09 -6.84
CA ASN A 104 11.76 19.22 -5.90
C ASN A 104 10.66 19.21 -4.84
N ASN A 105 9.75 18.24 -4.90
CA ASN A 105 8.66 18.10 -3.93
C ASN A 105 8.80 16.74 -3.24
N GLY A 106 9.05 16.75 -1.92
CA GLY A 106 9.16 15.52 -1.12
C GLY A 106 7.95 14.57 -1.29
N PRO A 107 8.04 13.35 -0.76
CA PRO A 107 7.10 12.27 -1.11
C PRO A 107 5.64 12.66 -0.86
N GLU A 108 4.79 12.57 -1.88
CA GLU A 108 3.38 12.93 -1.74
C GLU A 108 2.61 11.89 -0.89
N LEU A 109 3.09 10.65 -0.89
CA LEU A 109 2.61 9.53 -0.06
C LEU A 109 3.78 8.84 0.63
N SER A 110 3.61 8.50 1.91
CA SER A 110 4.53 7.64 2.64
C SER A 110 3.76 6.58 3.43
N ILE A 111 4.24 5.33 3.39
CA ILE A 111 3.63 4.20 4.07
C ILE A 111 4.65 3.63 5.05
N PHE A 112 4.31 3.58 6.33
CA PHE A 112 5.15 3.10 7.42
C PHE A 112 4.57 1.81 7.96
N PHE A 113 5.40 0.78 8.11
CA PHE A 113 5.10 -0.44 8.85
C PHE A 113 5.96 -0.43 10.11
N VAL A 114 5.33 -0.47 11.29
CA VAL A 114 6.04 -0.35 12.56
C VAL A 114 5.48 -1.33 13.59
N ARG A 115 6.37 -2.10 14.21
CA ARG A 115 6.07 -2.78 15.48
C ARG A 115 6.40 -1.84 16.63
N ILE A 116 5.41 -1.58 17.46
CA ILE A 116 5.54 -0.77 18.68
C ILE A 116 5.79 -1.66 19.89
#